data_AF-A0A0L0KI82-F1
#
_entry.id   AF-A0A0L0KI82-F1
#
_cell.length_a   1.000
_cell.length_b   1.000
_cell.length_c   1.000
_cell.angle_alpha   90.00
_cell.angle_beta   90.00
_cell.angle_gamma   90.00
#
_symmetry.space_group_name_H-M   'P 1'
#
loop_
_entity.id
_entity.type
_entity.pdbx_description
1 polymer ?
#
loop_
_entity_poly.entity_id
_entity_poly.type
_entity_poly.pdbx_seq_one_letter_code
_entity_poly.pdbx_strand_id
1 'polypeptide(L)'
;MLALWKVRDGLLTEAGVAVYSAGCIGERNTTYEVSQYAPGFILIGDDSGGRGFLLRADGPVSAVFSSDLGDLDPADFDVESTDFASWIESL
;
A
#
# COMPACT_ATOMS: atom_id res chain seq x y z
N MET A 1 10.84 -16.42 5.93
CA MET A 1 9.54 -16.55 6.63
C MET A 1 8.42 -16.13 5.66
N LEU A 2 8.22 -16.83 4.55
CA LEU A 2 7.27 -16.44 3.48
C LEU A 2 5.92 -17.18 3.55
N ALA A 3 5.59 -17.77 4.71
CA ALA A 3 4.46 -18.69 4.86
C ALA A 3 3.11 -18.01 5.21
N LEU A 4 3.10 -16.70 5.49
CA LEU A 4 1.90 -16.06 6.05
C LEU A 4 0.83 -15.72 5.00
N TRP A 5 1.23 -15.56 3.74
CA TRP A 5 0.38 -15.07 2.65
C TRP A 5 -0.71 -16.06 2.20
N LYS A 6 -0.58 -17.34 2.55
CA LYS A 6 -1.59 -18.36 2.20
C LYS A 6 -2.69 -18.56 3.26
N VAL A 7 -2.59 -17.91 4.42
CA VAL A 7 -3.47 -18.20 5.57
C VAL A 7 -4.40 -17.04 5.94
N ARG A 8 -4.05 -15.79 5.62
CA ARG A 8 -4.87 -14.60 5.93
C ARG A 8 -4.88 -13.65 4.73
N ASP A 9 -6.05 -13.44 4.15
CA ASP A 9 -6.29 -12.46 3.08
C ASP A 9 -6.27 -11.06 3.73
N GLY A 10 -5.08 -10.45 3.84
CA GLY A 10 -4.81 -9.20 4.55
C GLY A 10 -4.10 -9.38 5.91
N LEU A 11 -3.47 -8.31 6.40
CA LEU A 11 -2.67 -8.30 7.64
C LEU A 11 -2.82 -6.96 8.37
N LEU A 12 -3.11 -7.00 9.68
CA LEU A 12 -2.90 -5.85 10.58
C LEU A 12 -1.60 -6.09 11.35
N THR A 13 -0.64 -5.18 11.24
CA THR A 13 0.68 -5.31 11.88
C THR A 13 0.72 -4.68 13.27
N GLU A 14 1.75 -5.00 14.05
CA GLU A 14 1.95 -4.37 15.37
C GLU A 14 2.28 -2.88 15.25
N ALA A 15 2.83 -2.44 14.12
CA ALA A 15 2.99 -1.02 13.78
C ALA A 15 1.67 -0.29 13.47
N GLY A 16 0.52 -0.97 13.50
CA GLY A 16 -0.78 -0.37 13.21
C GLY A 16 -1.08 -0.22 11.72
N VAL A 17 -0.29 -0.85 10.84
CA VAL A 17 -0.52 -0.82 9.40
C VAL A 17 -1.46 -1.96 9.01
N ALA A 18 -2.54 -1.62 8.33
CA ALA A 18 -3.43 -2.55 7.66
C ALA A 18 -2.97 -2.76 6.22
N VAL A 19 -2.38 -3.92 5.92
CA VAL A 19 -2.13 -4.39 4.56
C VAL A 19 -3.40 -5.08 4.05
N TYR A 20 -3.94 -4.60 2.95
CA TYR A 20 -5.25 -5.00 2.47
C TYR A 20 -5.29 -6.44 1.95
N SER A 21 -6.45 -7.06 2.16
CA SER A 21 -6.85 -8.27 1.45
C SER A 21 -6.99 -7.99 -0.04
N ALA A 22 -6.81 -9.01 -0.88
CA ALA A 22 -7.01 -8.85 -2.32
C ALA A 22 -8.45 -8.39 -2.65
N GLY A 23 -9.43 -8.84 -1.88
CA GLY A 23 -10.82 -8.43 -2.02
C GLY A 23 -11.08 -6.96 -1.66
N CYS A 24 -10.30 -6.39 -0.74
CA CYS A 24 -10.47 -4.99 -0.31
C CYS A 24 -9.70 -3.98 -1.18
N ILE A 25 -8.64 -4.40 -1.89
CA ILE A 25 -7.82 -3.49 -2.70
C ILE A 25 -8.68 -2.69 -3.70
N GLY A 26 -9.59 -3.37 -4.42
CA GLY A 26 -10.43 -2.71 -5.43
C GLY A 26 -11.35 -1.64 -4.84
N GLU A 27 -12.04 -1.97 -3.74
CA GLU A 27 -12.91 -1.02 -3.03
C GLU A 27 -12.11 0.17 -2.51
N ARG A 28 -10.98 -0.07 -1.85
CA ARG A 28 -10.14 0.99 -1.27
C ARG A 28 -9.56 1.92 -2.32
N ASN A 29 -9.06 1.39 -3.43
CA ASN A 29 -8.57 2.23 -4.53
C ASN A 29 -9.68 3.07 -5.18
N THR A 30 -10.92 2.56 -5.18
CA THR A 30 -12.09 3.32 -5.66
C THR A 30 -12.45 4.43 -4.68
N THR A 31 -12.51 4.14 -3.37
CA THR A 31 -12.84 5.10 -2.32
C THR A 31 -11.90 6.31 -2.32
N TYR A 32 -10.61 6.10 -2.56
CA TYR A 32 -9.61 7.17 -2.61
C TYR A 32 -9.31 7.68 -4.03
N GLU A 33 -10.10 7.25 -5.03
CA GLU A 33 -9.97 7.69 -6.43
C GLU A 33 -8.51 7.58 -6.95
N VAL A 34 -7.79 6.52 -6.56
CA VAL A 34 -6.33 6.39 -6.79
C VAL A 34 -5.99 6.48 -8.27
N SER A 35 -6.84 5.93 -9.15
CA SER A 35 -6.64 5.99 -10.60
C SER A 35 -6.71 7.40 -11.17
N GLN A 36 -7.39 8.34 -10.49
CA GLN A 36 -7.49 9.74 -10.87
C GLN A 36 -6.30 10.55 -10.36
N TYR A 37 -5.94 10.42 -9.08
CA TYR A 37 -4.90 11.24 -8.45
C TYR A 37 -3.49 10.67 -8.64
N ALA A 38 -3.35 9.35 -8.56
CA ALA A 38 -2.07 8.64 -8.69
C ALA A 38 -2.12 7.55 -9.79
N PRO A 39 -2.28 7.94 -11.07
CA PRO A 39 -2.38 6.98 -12.16
C PRO A 39 -1.12 6.09 -12.23
N GLY A 40 -1.34 4.77 -12.35
CA GLY A 40 -0.27 3.78 -12.35
C GLY A 40 0.15 3.30 -10.96
N PHE A 41 -0.50 3.77 -9.89
CA PHE A 41 -0.31 3.27 -8.54
C PHE A 41 -1.51 2.46 -8.05
N ILE A 42 -1.26 1.62 -7.04
CA ILE A 42 -2.25 0.82 -6.34
C ILE A 42 -2.04 1.05 -4.85
N LEU A 43 -3.09 1.48 -4.15
CA LEU A 43 -3.13 1.53 -2.70
C LEU A 43 -3.25 0.10 -2.15
N ILE A 44 -2.32 -0.28 -1.29
CA ILE A 44 -2.17 -1.64 -0.75
C ILE A 44 -2.33 -1.71 0.77
N GLY A 45 -2.39 -0.57 1.46
CA GLY A 45 -2.64 -0.51 2.90
C GLY A 45 -2.75 0.91 3.43
N ASP A 46 -3.07 1.03 4.72
CA ASP A 46 -3.16 2.30 5.45
C ASP A 46 -2.81 2.11 6.94
N ASP A 47 -2.53 3.20 7.66
CA ASP A 47 -2.29 3.21 9.11
C ASP A 47 -3.54 3.59 9.94
N SER A 48 -4.69 3.75 9.28
CA SER A 48 -5.96 4.25 9.82
C SER A 48 -5.90 5.64 10.47
N GLY A 49 -4.77 6.34 10.33
CA GLY A 49 -4.51 7.72 10.74
C GLY A 49 -4.52 8.71 9.57
N GLY A 50 -4.72 8.22 8.35
CA GLY A 50 -4.77 9.03 7.13
C GLY A 50 -3.62 8.77 6.17
N ARG A 51 -2.62 7.97 6.56
CA ARG A 51 -1.49 7.61 5.69
C ARG A 51 -1.81 6.35 4.89
N GLY A 52 -1.59 6.40 3.58
CA GLY A 52 -1.74 5.29 2.65
C GLY A 52 -0.40 4.77 2.16
N PHE A 53 -0.34 3.48 1.82
CA PHE A 53 0.84 2.84 1.24
C PHE A 53 0.53 2.34 -0.17
N LEU A 54 1.40 2.65 -1.14
CA LEU A 54 1.17 2.41 -2.56
C LEU A 54 2.29 1.61 -3.21
N LEU A 55 1.94 0.83 -4.23
CA LEU A 55 2.86 0.20 -5.19
C LEU A 55 2.65 0.77 -6.58
N ARG A 56 3.70 0.77 -7.41
CA ARG A 56 3.53 0.95 -8.86
C ARG A 56 2.93 -0.30 -9.49
N ALA A 57 1.87 -0.13 -10.30
CA ALA A 57 1.18 -1.20 -10.99
C ALA A 57 2.01 -1.81 -12.14
N ASP A 58 2.91 -1.03 -12.74
CA ASP A 58 3.65 -1.36 -13.96
C ASP A 58 5.17 -1.51 -13.77
N GLY A 59 5.64 -1.48 -12.52
CA GLY A 59 7.06 -1.53 -12.19
C GLY A 59 7.61 -2.96 -12.08
N PRO A 60 8.82 -3.25 -12.59
CA PRO A 60 9.53 -4.49 -12.23
C PRO A 60 10.01 -4.48 -10.77
N VAL A 61 9.94 -3.31 -10.11
CA VAL A 61 10.38 -3.06 -8.73
C VAL A 61 9.15 -2.90 -7.84
N SER A 62 9.15 -3.64 -6.74
CA SER A 62 8.11 -3.68 -5.71
C SER A 62 8.26 -2.55 -4.67
N ALA A 63 8.77 -1.38 -5.07
CA ALA A 63 8.99 -0.27 -4.14
C ALA A 63 7.66 0.20 -3.52
N VAL A 64 7.70 0.47 -2.21
CA VAL A 64 6.56 0.94 -1.43
C VAL A 64 6.69 2.44 -1.20
N PHE A 65 5.63 3.14 -1.53
CA PHE A 65 5.48 4.57 -1.35
C PHE A 65 4.46 4.86 -0.25
N SER A 66 4.50 6.03 0.35
CA SER A 66 3.41 6.52 1.19
C SER A 66 3.01 7.95 0.85
N SER A 67 1.76 8.27 1.17
CA SER A 67 1.24 9.65 1.13
C SER A 67 0.09 9.82 2.11
N ASP A 68 -0.29 11.06 2.36
CA ASP A 68 -1.59 11.37 2.95
C ASP A 68 -2.70 10.96 1.97
N LEU A 69 -3.73 10.26 2.44
CA LEU A 69 -4.85 9.80 1.62
C LEU A 69 -5.76 10.94 1.14
N GLY A 70 -5.66 12.12 1.77
CA GLY A 70 -6.27 13.36 1.32
C GLY A 70 -5.44 14.11 0.27
N ASP A 71 -4.18 13.71 0.01
CA ASP A 71 -3.28 14.32 -0.96
C ASP A 71 -2.45 13.25 -1.72
N LEU A 72 -3.05 12.68 -2.76
CA LEU A 72 -2.46 11.56 -3.53
C LEU A 72 -1.71 12.04 -4.78
N ASP A 73 -0.92 13.11 -4.70
CA ASP A 73 0.00 13.50 -5.79
C ASP A 73 1.29 12.66 -5.76
N PRO A 74 1.60 11.86 -6.79
CA PRO A 74 2.83 11.09 -6.85
C PRO A 74 4.12 11.92 -6.75
N ALA A 75 4.07 13.23 -6.99
CA ALA A 75 5.21 14.12 -6.79
C ALA A 75 5.63 14.27 -5.31
N ASP A 76 4.69 14.05 -4.39
CA ASP A 76 4.87 14.24 -2.94
C ASP A 76 4.98 12.90 -2.18
N PHE A 77 5.05 11.77 -2.89
CA PHE A 77 5.16 10.46 -2.27
C PHE A 77 6.53 10.26 -1.59
N ASP A 78 6.48 9.76 -0.35
CA ASP A 78 7.66 9.29 0.37
C ASP A 78 8.00 7.85 -0.04
N VAL A 79 9.29 7.52 -0.13
CA VAL A 79 9.76 6.15 -0.37
C VAL A 79 9.94 5.45 0.98
N GLU A 80 9.07 4.48 1.29
CA GLU A 80 9.16 3.66 2.51
C GLU A 80 10.15 2.51 2.36
N SER A 81 10.19 1.92 1.17
CA SER A 81 11.06 0.79 0.86
C SER A 81 11.27 0.65 -0.64
N THR A 82 12.41 0.11 -1.04
CA THR A 82 12.68 -0.26 -2.44
C THR A 82 12.15 -1.65 -2.80
N ASP A 83 11.70 -2.43 -1.82
CA ASP A 83 11.14 -3.76 -1.99
C ASP A 83 9.99 -4.03 -1.01
N PHE A 84 8.90 -4.58 -1.53
CA PHE A 84 7.67 -4.82 -0.78
C PHE A 84 7.83 -5.89 0.31
N ALA A 85 8.58 -6.96 0.07
CA ALA A 85 8.81 -7.97 1.10
C ALA A 85 9.61 -7.39 2.28
N SER A 86 10.64 -6.59 1.96
CA SER A 86 11.46 -5.87 2.94
C SER A 86 10.61 -4.88 3.75
N TRP A 87 9.65 -4.19 3.12
CA TRP A 87 8.69 -3.34 3.82
C TRP A 87 7.85 -4.16 4.81
N ILE A 88 7.25 -5.27 4.37
CA ILE A 88 6.44 -6.14 5.25
C ILE A 88 7.24 -6.65 6.45
N GLU A 89 8.51 -7.00 6.26
CA GLU A 89 9.39 -7.45 7.35
C GLU A 89 9.78 -6.33 8.34
N SER A 90 9.59 -5.07 7.96
CA SER A 90 9.87 -3.89 8.81
C SER A 90 8.67 -3.39 9.62
N LEU A 91 7.46 -3.89 9.32
CA LEU A 91 6.19 -3.50 9.95
C LEU A 91 5.86 -4.22 11.26
#